data_AF-A0A2J8J0M5-F1
#
_entry.id   AF-A0A2J8J0M5-F1
#
_cell.length_a   1.000
_cell.length_b   1.000
_cell.length_c   1.000
_cell.angle_alpha   90.00
_cell.angle_beta   90.00
_cell.angle_gamma   90.00
#
_symmetry.space_group_name_H-M   'P 1'
#
loop_
_entity.id
_entity.type
_entity.pdbx_description
1 polymer ?
#
loop_
_entity_poly.entity_id
_entity_poly.type
_entity_poly.pdbx_seq_one_letter_code
_entity_poly.pdbx_strand_id
1 'polypeptide(L)'
;MTRHGKNCTAGAVYTYHEKKKDTAASGYGTQNIRLSRDAVKDFDCCCLSLQPCHDPVVTPDGYLYEREAILEYILHQKKEIARQMKAYEKQRGTRREEQKELQRAASQDHVRGFLEKESAIVSRPLNPFTAKALSGTSPDDVQPGPSVGPPTKDKDKVLPSFWIPSLTPEAKATKLEKPSRTVTCPMSGKPLRMSDLTPVHFTPLDSSVDRVGLITRSERYVCAVTRDSLSNATPCAVLRPS
;
A
#
# COMPACT_ATOMS: atom_id res chain seq x y z
N MET A 1 -22.76 38.62 36.31
CA MET A 1 -21.45 37.97 36.54
C MET A 1 -21.66 36.71 37.36
N THR A 2 -21.97 35.60 36.71
CA THR A 2 -22.12 34.30 37.37
C THR A 2 -20.73 33.79 37.74
N ARG A 3 -20.53 33.58 39.04
CA ARG A 3 -19.30 33.13 39.68
C ARG A 3 -18.88 31.78 39.07
N HIS A 4 -17.85 31.77 38.23
CA HIS A 4 -17.23 30.53 37.78
C HIS A 4 -16.58 29.86 39.01
N GLY A 5 -17.08 28.68 39.38
CA GLY A 5 -16.55 27.94 40.54
C GLY A 5 -15.05 27.67 40.36
N LYS A 6 -14.25 28.03 41.36
CA LYS A 6 -12.78 27.83 41.38
C LYS A 6 -12.35 26.36 41.55
N ASN A 7 -13.30 25.43 41.66
CA ASN A 7 -13.01 24.02 41.90
C ASN A 7 -13.17 23.26 40.58
N CYS A 8 -12.03 22.77 40.07
CA CYS A 8 -11.92 22.01 38.83
C CYS A 8 -12.39 20.56 39.04
N THR A 9 -13.65 20.33 39.39
CA THR A 9 -14.20 18.99 39.64
C THR A 9 -14.64 18.26 38.35
N ALA A 10 -14.55 18.92 37.19
CA ALA A 10 -14.83 18.35 35.87
C ALA A 10 -13.72 18.68 34.83
N GLY A 11 -12.55 19.11 35.29
CA GLY A 11 -11.41 19.40 34.43
C GLY A 11 -10.67 18.13 34.00
N ALA A 12 -10.07 18.13 32.81
CA ALA A 12 -9.16 17.06 32.42
C ALA A 12 -7.97 17.00 33.39
N VAL A 13 -7.58 15.79 33.81
CA VAL A 13 -6.46 15.55 34.74
C VAL A 13 -5.17 16.26 34.30
N TYR A 14 -4.96 16.32 32.98
CA TYR A 14 -3.84 17.03 32.38
C TYR A 14 -4.21 18.46 32.01
N THR A 15 -3.38 19.39 32.45
CA THR A 15 -3.38 20.78 31.98
C THR A 15 -2.97 20.87 30.51
N TYR A 16 -3.31 21.98 29.87
CA TYR A 16 -2.91 22.24 28.48
C TYR A 16 -1.38 22.17 28.28
N HIS A 17 -0.60 22.68 29.24
CA HIS A 17 0.86 22.68 29.17
C HIS A 17 1.45 21.28 29.33
N GLU A 18 0.90 20.44 30.20
CA GLU A 18 1.33 19.06 30.36
C GLU A 18 1.01 18.24 29.11
N LYS A 19 -0.21 18.38 28.55
CA LYS A 19 -0.56 17.76 27.26
C LYS A 19 0.43 18.16 26.17
N LYS A 20 0.77 19.45 26.07
CA LYS A 20 1.72 19.95 25.07
C LYS A 20 3.12 19.38 25.28
N LYS A 21 3.58 19.25 26.54
CA LYS A 21 4.88 18.67 26.89
C LYS A 21 4.93 17.17 26.58
N ASP A 22 3.87 16.43 26.91
CA ASP A 22 3.76 15.00 26.63
C ASP A 22 3.63 14.74 25.13
N THR A 23 2.84 15.53 24.41
CA THR A 23 2.81 15.48 22.93
C THR A 23 4.19 15.73 22.33
N ALA A 24 4.93 16.73 22.84
CA ALA A 24 6.30 17.04 22.40
C ALA A 24 7.29 15.89 22.68
N ALA A 25 7.24 15.29 23.87
CA ALA A 25 8.15 14.22 24.28
C ALA A 25 7.81 12.87 23.64
N SER A 26 6.53 12.53 23.56
CA SER A 26 6.05 11.25 22.99
C SER A 26 6.00 11.27 21.46
N GLY A 27 6.08 12.44 20.81
CA GLY A 27 5.97 12.58 19.36
C GLY A 27 4.60 12.18 18.79
N TYR A 28 3.61 11.95 19.65
CA TYR A 28 2.27 11.48 19.30
C TYR A 28 1.26 12.61 19.47
N GLY A 29 0.48 12.87 18.41
CA GLY A 29 -0.50 13.96 18.35
C GLY A 29 -0.09 15.10 17.40
N THR A 30 -0.98 16.06 17.19
CA THR A 30 -0.75 17.20 16.28
C THR A 30 -0.01 18.32 17.01
N GLN A 31 1.20 18.66 16.56
CA GLN A 31 1.97 19.79 17.08
C GLN A 31 2.01 20.93 16.08
N ASN A 32 1.65 22.13 16.53
CA ASN A 32 1.84 23.36 15.76
C ASN A 32 3.10 24.06 16.28
N ILE A 33 4.19 24.01 15.50
CA ILE A 33 5.46 24.68 15.79
C ILE A 33 5.87 25.56 14.61
N ARG A 34 6.45 26.74 14.91
CA ARG A 34 7.09 27.57 13.89
C ARG A 34 8.47 26.99 13.62
N LEU A 35 8.68 26.51 12.41
CA LEU A 35 9.97 25.98 11.98
C LEU A 35 10.97 27.11 11.72
N SER A 36 12.22 26.90 12.12
CA SER A 36 13.34 27.81 11.84
C SER A 36 13.80 27.67 10.38
N ARG A 37 14.67 28.59 9.93
CA ARG A 37 15.31 28.56 8.60
C ARG A 37 15.94 27.19 8.30
N ASP A 38 16.57 26.58 9.31
CA ASP A 38 17.29 25.30 9.17
C ASP A 38 16.40 24.11 8.81
N ALA A 39 15.07 24.25 8.96
CA ALA A 39 14.12 23.24 8.53
C ALA A 39 13.82 23.30 7.01
N VAL A 40 14.25 24.37 6.34
CA VAL A 40 14.06 24.56 4.90
C VAL A 40 15.35 24.17 4.19
N LYS A 41 15.24 23.27 3.21
CA LYS A 41 16.35 22.87 2.34
C LYS A 41 16.90 24.08 1.57
N ASP A 42 18.21 24.26 1.55
CA ASP A 42 18.89 25.25 0.70
C ASP A 42 18.61 24.98 -0.80
N PHE A 43 18.62 26.03 -1.62
CA PHE A 43 18.25 25.97 -3.03
C PHE A 43 19.18 25.07 -3.86
N ASP A 44 20.46 25.02 -3.50
CA ASP A 44 21.54 24.26 -4.16
C ASP A 44 21.75 22.86 -3.58
N CYS A 45 20.98 22.47 -2.56
CA CYS A 45 21.06 21.14 -1.96
C CYS A 45 20.19 20.12 -2.69
N CYS A 46 20.67 18.87 -2.73
CA CYS A 46 19.95 17.72 -3.27
C CYS A 46 18.73 17.38 -2.41
N CYS A 47 17.58 17.06 -3.03
CA CYS A 47 16.39 16.62 -2.30
C CYS A 47 16.51 15.23 -1.65
N LEU A 48 17.54 14.44 -1.99
CA LEU A 48 17.79 13.11 -1.40
C LEU A 48 18.87 13.15 -0.32
N SER A 49 20.05 13.68 -0.64
CA SER A 49 21.18 13.72 0.31
C SER A 49 21.14 14.93 1.25
N LEU A 50 20.35 15.96 0.94
CA LEU A 50 20.30 17.25 1.65
C LEU A 50 21.66 17.95 1.74
N GLN A 51 22.64 17.51 0.94
CA GLN A 51 23.95 18.13 0.79
C GLN A 51 23.97 19.05 -0.43
N PRO A 52 24.83 20.08 -0.46
CA PRO A 52 25.06 20.90 -1.65
C PRO A 52 25.45 20.02 -2.85
N CYS A 53 24.76 20.20 -3.98
CA CYS A 53 24.99 19.39 -5.18
C CYS A 53 26.33 19.76 -5.85
N HIS A 54 27.14 18.75 -6.17
CA HIS A 54 28.32 18.94 -7.02
C HIS A 54 27.97 18.86 -8.52
N ASP A 55 27.23 17.82 -8.94
CA ASP A 55 26.71 17.65 -10.30
C ASP A 55 25.16 17.66 -10.27
N PRO A 56 24.55 18.85 -10.24
CA PRO A 56 23.12 18.99 -10.09
C PRO A 56 22.36 18.62 -11.36
N VAL A 57 21.28 17.88 -11.18
CA VAL A 57 20.28 17.58 -12.21
C VAL A 57 18.90 17.95 -11.69
N VAL A 58 18.07 18.51 -12.57
CA VAL A 58 16.72 18.95 -12.24
C VAL A 58 15.70 18.10 -12.99
N THR A 59 14.67 17.71 -12.27
CA THR A 59 13.48 17.06 -12.85
C THR A 59 12.58 18.09 -13.55
N PRO A 60 11.70 17.69 -14.48
CA PRO A 60 10.77 18.61 -15.14
C PRO A 60 9.87 19.39 -14.16
N ASP A 61 9.64 18.85 -12.97
CA ASP A 61 8.86 19.48 -11.90
C ASP A 61 9.65 20.54 -11.10
N GLY A 62 10.96 20.66 -11.33
CA GLY A 62 11.83 21.65 -10.65
C GLY A 62 12.55 21.15 -9.41
N TYR A 63 12.51 19.85 -9.09
CA TYR A 63 13.29 19.30 -7.97
C TYR A 63 14.74 19.05 -8.37
N LEU A 64 15.66 19.55 -7.53
CA LEU A 64 17.10 19.43 -7.67
C LEU A 64 17.61 18.15 -7.00
N TYR A 65 18.44 17.40 -7.72
CA TYR A 65 19.12 16.22 -7.22
C TYR A 65 20.58 16.25 -7.63
N GLU A 66 21.40 15.53 -6.89
CA GLU A 66 22.72 15.13 -7.35
C GLU A 66 22.57 13.96 -8.33
N ARG A 67 23.32 14.00 -9.44
CA ARG A 67 23.22 12.99 -10.51
C ARG A 67 23.39 11.57 -9.98
N GLU A 68 24.38 11.34 -9.13
CA GLU A 68 24.67 10.02 -8.56
C GLU A 68 23.49 9.52 -7.72
N ALA A 69 23.03 10.34 -6.77
CA ALA A 69 21.94 10.00 -5.86
C ALA A 69 20.63 9.65 -6.58
N ILE A 70 20.24 10.42 -7.61
CA ILE A 70 19.00 10.13 -8.35
C ILE A 70 19.12 8.88 -9.22
N LEU A 71 20.30 8.61 -9.78
CA LEU A 71 20.52 7.41 -10.58
C LEU A 71 20.52 6.15 -9.71
N GLU A 72 21.16 6.21 -8.54
CA GLU A 72 21.11 5.13 -7.54
C GLU A 72 19.66 4.83 -7.13
N TYR A 73 18.88 5.88 -6.86
CA TYR A 73 17.46 5.74 -6.56
C TYR A 73 16.70 5.06 -7.72
N ILE A 74 16.91 5.49 -8.97
CA ILE A 74 16.25 4.89 -10.14
C ILE A 74 16.62 3.41 -10.29
N LEU A 75 17.90 3.05 -10.09
CA LEU A 75 18.37 1.67 -10.15
C LEU A 75 17.75 0.82 -9.03
N HIS A 76 17.72 1.35 -7.81
CA HIS A 76 17.09 0.70 -6.67
C HIS A 76 15.60 0.43 -6.93
N GLN A 77 14.85 1.44 -7.40
CA GLN A 77 13.43 1.29 -7.74
C GLN A 77 13.20 0.26 -8.85
N LYS A 78 14.02 0.26 -9.90
CA LYS A 78 13.92 -0.76 -10.96
C LYS A 78 14.15 -2.17 -10.43
N LYS A 79 15.10 -2.35 -9.50
CA LYS A 79 15.39 -3.64 -8.86
C LYS A 79 14.22 -4.12 -8.00
N GLU A 80 13.62 -3.22 -7.21
CA GLU A 80 12.44 -3.53 -6.40
C GLU A 80 11.22 -3.87 -7.27
N ILE A 81 10.96 -3.09 -8.31
CA ILE A 81 9.90 -3.38 -9.30
C ILE A 81 10.12 -4.75 -9.94
N ALA A 82 11.35 -5.08 -10.35
CA ALA A 82 11.67 -6.38 -10.93
C ALA A 82 11.43 -7.53 -9.92
N ARG A 83 11.80 -7.34 -8.65
CA ARG A 83 11.52 -8.32 -7.57
C ARG A 83 10.03 -8.53 -7.38
N GLN A 84 9.26 -7.44 -7.28
CA GLN A 84 7.80 -7.49 -7.12
C GLN A 84 7.11 -8.12 -8.33
N MET A 85 7.53 -7.77 -9.55
CA MET A 85 7.02 -8.36 -10.79
C MET A 85 7.26 -9.88 -10.82
N LYS A 86 8.45 -10.35 -10.44
CA LYS A 86 8.77 -11.78 -10.37
C LYS A 86 7.91 -12.52 -9.34
N ALA A 87 7.68 -11.91 -8.18
CA ALA A 87 6.79 -12.47 -7.15
C ALA A 87 5.33 -12.56 -7.65
N TYR A 88 4.85 -11.50 -8.31
CA TYR A 88 3.53 -11.46 -8.92
C TYR A 88 3.36 -12.53 -10.01
N GLU A 89 4.35 -12.69 -10.89
CA GLU A 89 4.33 -13.70 -11.95
C GLU A 89 4.31 -15.14 -11.38
N LYS A 90 5.08 -15.39 -10.32
CA LYS A 90 5.07 -16.69 -9.61
C LYS A 90 3.68 -16.97 -9.04
N GLN A 91 3.06 -16.02 -8.33
CA GLN A 91 1.73 -16.18 -7.76
C GLN A 91 0.66 -16.35 -8.85
N ARG A 92 0.79 -15.65 -9.98
CA ARG A 92 -0.11 -15.80 -11.12
C ARG A 92 0.02 -17.18 -11.77
N GLY A 93 1.24 -17.74 -11.81
CA GLY A 93 1.52 -19.10 -12.27
C GLY A 93 0.82 -20.14 -11.41
N THR A 94 1.07 -20.13 -10.09
CA THR A 94 0.46 -21.09 -9.15
C THR A 94 -1.06 -21.00 -9.17
N ARG A 95 -1.64 -19.79 -9.16
CA ARG A 95 -3.11 -19.61 -9.27
C ARG A 95 -3.67 -20.19 -10.57
N ARG A 96 -2.94 -20.07 -11.69
CA ARG A 96 -3.40 -20.61 -12.98
C ARG A 96 -3.37 -22.15 -12.99
N GLU A 97 -2.39 -22.76 -12.32
CA GLU A 97 -2.29 -24.21 -12.16
C GLU A 97 -3.40 -24.74 -11.24
N GLU A 98 -3.58 -24.14 -10.07
CA GLU A 98 -4.68 -24.45 -9.13
C GLU A 98 -6.05 -24.35 -9.82
N GLN A 99 -6.29 -23.29 -10.61
CA GLN A 99 -7.54 -23.13 -11.36
C GLN A 99 -7.75 -24.23 -12.41
N LYS A 100 -6.69 -24.66 -13.10
CA LYS A 100 -6.77 -25.77 -14.08
C LYS A 100 -7.05 -27.09 -13.37
N GLU A 101 -6.43 -27.35 -12.23
CA GLU A 101 -6.67 -28.55 -11.43
C GLU A 101 -8.10 -28.56 -10.88
N LEU A 102 -8.58 -27.44 -10.36
CA LEU A 102 -9.96 -27.30 -9.90
C LEU A 102 -10.98 -27.51 -11.03
N GLN A 103 -10.71 -26.98 -12.23
CA GLN A 103 -11.55 -27.21 -13.41
C GLN A 103 -11.57 -28.69 -13.84
N ARG A 104 -10.41 -29.36 -13.81
CA ARG A 104 -10.31 -30.79 -14.10
C ARG A 104 -11.08 -31.61 -13.08
N ALA A 105 -10.90 -31.34 -11.79
CA ALA A 105 -11.64 -32.01 -10.71
C ALA A 105 -13.15 -31.80 -10.85
N ALA A 106 -13.59 -30.56 -11.09
CA ALA A 106 -15.00 -30.25 -11.32
C ALA A 106 -15.58 -30.99 -12.53
N SER A 107 -14.81 -31.11 -13.63
CA SER A 107 -15.24 -31.88 -14.81
C SER A 107 -15.34 -33.38 -14.51
N GLN A 108 -14.42 -33.94 -13.73
CA GLN A 108 -14.45 -35.33 -13.30
C GLN A 108 -15.62 -35.61 -12.36
N ASP A 109 -15.88 -34.71 -11.41
CA ASP A 109 -17.02 -34.80 -10.49
C ASP A 109 -18.34 -34.70 -11.24
N HIS A 110 -18.42 -33.87 -12.28
CA HIS A 110 -19.60 -33.77 -13.14
C HIS A 110 -19.86 -35.08 -13.88
N VAL A 111 -18.84 -35.67 -14.50
CA VAL A 111 -18.94 -36.98 -15.18
C VAL A 111 -19.33 -38.08 -14.19
N ARG A 112 -18.70 -38.12 -13.00
CA ARG A 112 -19.04 -39.08 -11.94
C ARG A 112 -20.49 -38.95 -11.49
N GLY A 113 -20.95 -37.72 -11.26
CA GLY A 113 -22.32 -37.44 -10.86
C GLY A 113 -23.35 -37.75 -11.95
N PHE A 114 -22.95 -37.71 -13.23
CA PHE A 114 -23.79 -38.17 -14.34
C PHE A 114 -23.93 -39.70 -14.32
N LEU A 115 -22.82 -40.44 -14.24
CA LEU A 115 -22.80 -41.91 -14.16
C LEU A 115 -23.62 -42.45 -12.97
N GLU A 116 -23.53 -41.80 -11.80
CA GLU A 116 -24.30 -42.17 -10.62
C GLU A 116 -25.81 -41.98 -10.81
N LYS A 117 -26.23 -40.94 -11.53
CA LYS A 117 -27.65 -40.71 -11.86
C LYS A 117 -28.16 -41.76 -12.84
N GLU A 118 -27.37 -42.16 -13.83
CA GLU A 118 -27.74 -43.24 -14.74
C GLU A 118 -27.91 -44.58 -14.00
N SER A 119 -26.99 -44.93 -13.09
CA SER A 119 -27.08 -46.18 -12.32
C SER A 119 -28.26 -46.20 -11.34
N ALA A 120 -28.65 -45.04 -10.80
CA ALA A 120 -29.83 -44.90 -9.94
C ALA A 120 -31.17 -45.10 -10.67
N ILE A 121 -31.23 -44.78 -11.98
CA ILE A 121 -32.45 -44.97 -12.79
C ILE A 121 -32.64 -46.47 -13.13
N VAL A 122 -31.56 -47.20 -13.40
CA VAL A 122 -31.61 -48.61 -13.83
C VAL A 122 -31.84 -49.58 -12.65
N SER A 123 -31.49 -49.21 -11.43
CA SER A 123 -31.52 -50.11 -10.26
C SER A 123 -32.77 -50.02 -9.39
N ARG A 124 -33.74 -49.15 -9.71
CA ARG A 124 -34.99 -49.01 -8.94
C ARG A 124 -36.19 -49.56 -9.72
N PRO A 125 -36.58 -50.84 -9.54
CA PRO A 125 -37.81 -51.36 -10.12
C PRO A 125 -39.01 -50.63 -9.50
N LEU A 126 -39.66 -49.77 -10.28
CA LEU A 126 -40.97 -49.23 -9.97
C LEU A 126 -41.99 -50.36 -10.12
N ASN A 127 -42.17 -51.18 -9.09
CA ASN A 127 -43.29 -52.11 -9.01
C ASN A 127 -44.51 -51.34 -8.45
N PRO A 128 -45.56 -51.04 -9.25
CA PRO A 128 -46.75 -50.33 -8.78
C PRO A 128 -47.76 -51.25 -8.06
N PHE A 129 -47.48 -52.55 -7.98
CA PHE A 129 -48.43 -53.58 -7.52
C PHE A 129 -48.18 -54.14 -6.12
N THR A 130 -47.15 -53.68 -5.40
CA THR A 130 -47.01 -53.99 -3.96
C THR A 130 -47.44 -52.78 -3.12
N ALA A 131 -48.69 -52.36 -3.32
CA ALA A 131 -49.41 -51.67 -2.28
C ALA A 131 -49.89 -52.74 -1.27
N LYS A 132 -49.61 -52.48 0.02
CA LYS A 132 -50.24 -53.11 1.21
C LYS A 132 -49.61 -54.41 1.72
N ALA A 133 -48.85 -54.31 2.82
CA ALA A 133 -49.29 -54.76 4.14
C ALA A 133 -48.18 -54.60 5.21
N LEU A 134 -48.40 -53.68 6.15
CA LEU A 134 -48.30 -53.90 7.61
C LEU A 134 -48.90 -52.67 8.32
N SER A 135 -50.16 -52.85 8.78
CA SER A 135 -50.89 -52.28 9.94
C SER A 135 -50.51 -50.88 10.43
N GLY A 136 -51.38 -49.86 10.48
CA GLY A 136 -52.74 -49.79 11.04
C GLY A 136 -52.67 -49.46 12.54
N THR A 137 -52.70 -48.18 12.94
CA THR A 137 -53.87 -47.49 13.55
C THR A 137 -53.85 -45.95 13.36
N SER A 138 -55.05 -45.36 13.23
CA SER A 138 -55.43 -43.96 12.89
C SER A 138 -55.34 -42.94 14.07
N PRO A 139 -55.87 -41.68 13.99
CA PRO A 139 -55.50 -40.51 13.18
C PRO A 139 -55.31 -39.21 14.03
N ASP A 140 -55.07 -38.08 13.32
CA ASP A 140 -55.08 -36.64 13.74
C ASP A 140 -53.82 -36.05 14.39
N ASP A 141 -53.03 -35.26 13.62
CA ASP A 141 -53.14 -33.79 13.59
C ASP A 141 -51.99 -33.14 12.74
N VAL A 142 -52.38 -32.29 11.78
CA VAL A 142 -51.76 -31.06 11.24
C VAL A 142 -50.24 -31.00 10.87
N GLN A 143 -49.99 -30.70 9.57
CA GLN A 143 -48.75 -30.18 8.96
C GLN A 143 -48.34 -28.78 9.50
N PRO A 144 -47.06 -28.29 9.43
CA PRO A 144 -46.26 -28.22 8.19
C PRO A 144 -44.74 -28.55 8.28
N GLY A 145 -44.14 -28.85 7.13
CA GLY A 145 -42.78 -29.40 6.92
C GLY A 145 -41.54 -28.60 7.40
N PRO A 146 -40.31 -29.12 7.17
CA PRO A 146 -39.68 -28.96 5.86
C PRO A 146 -38.87 -30.15 5.33
N SER A 147 -38.77 -30.18 3.99
CA SER A 147 -37.69 -30.69 3.12
C SER A 147 -36.58 -31.54 3.77
N VAL A 148 -36.73 -32.86 3.70
CA VAL A 148 -35.66 -33.84 3.96
C VAL A 148 -34.83 -34.04 2.69
N GLY A 149 -33.67 -33.39 2.63
CA GLY A 149 -32.51 -33.90 1.87
C GLY A 149 -31.81 -35.00 2.67
N PRO A 150 -30.96 -35.85 2.06
CA PRO A 150 -30.39 -37.03 2.72
C PRO A 150 -29.53 -36.64 3.94
N PRO A 151 -29.55 -37.43 5.03
CA PRO A 151 -28.79 -37.11 6.24
C PRO A 151 -27.31 -37.38 5.99
N THR A 152 -26.56 -36.35 5.61
CA THR A 152 -25.10 -36.38 5.72
C THR A 152 -24.75 -36.34 7.21
N LYS A 153 -24.47 -37.50 7.80
CA LYS A 153 -24.11 -37.70 9.22
C LYS A 153 -22.81 -36.99 9.68
N ASP A 154 -22.22 -36.17 8.83
CA ASP A 154 -20.94 -35.49 9.10
C ASP A 154 -21.08 -33.98 9.37
N LYS A 155 -22.30 -33.40 9.27
CA LYS A 155 -22.50 -31.97 9.52
C LYS A 155 -22.55 -31.59 11.01
N ASP A 156 -22.85 -32.53 11.89
CA ASP A 156 -22.99 -32.28 13.33
C ASP A 156 -21.65 -32.28 14.10
N LYS A 157 -20.52 -32.56 13.42
CA LYS A 157 -19.18 -32.57 14.03
C LYS A 157 -18.33 -31.34 13.71
N VAL A 158 -18.80 -30.42 12.87
CA VAL A 158 -18.05 -29.22 12.49
C VAL A 158 -18.44 -28.08 13.43
N LEU A 159 -17.73 -27.97 14.56
CA LEU A 159 -17.84 -26.81 15.44
C LEU A 159 -17.30 -25.57 14.70
N PRO A 160 -18.04 -24.45 14.64
CA PRO A 160 -17.57 -23.21 14.03
C PRO A 160 -16.66 -22.45 15.01
N SER A 161 -15.59 -23.11 15.48
CA SER A 161 -14.67 -22.55 16.46
C SER A 161 -13.41 -22.02 15.78
N PHE A 162 -13.41 -20.71 15.55
CA PHE A 162 -12.26 -19.95 15.06
C PHE A 162 -10.99 -20.10 15.92
N TRP A 163 -11.12 -20.48 17.20
CA TRP A 163 -10.00 -20.62 18.15
C TRP A 163 -9.29 -21.97 18.11
N ILE A 164 -9.75 -22.92 17.31
CA ILE A 164 -9.09 -24.21 17.15
C ILE A 164 -8.11 -24.12 15.96
N PRO A 165 -6.79 -24.27 16.15
CA PRO A 165 -5.79 -24.09 15.08
C PRO A 165 -5.98 -24.97 13.84
N SER A 166 -6.68 -26.10 13.95
CA SER A 166 -7.01 -26.97 12.80
C SER A 166 -8.28 -26.56 12.06
N LEU A 167 -9.11 -25.68 12.65
CA LEU A 167 -10.36 -25.16 12.08
C LEU A 167 -10.28 -23.65 11.78
N THR A 168 -9.14 -23.01 12.09
CA THR A 168 -8.89 -21.65 11.65
C THR A 168 -8.87 -21.62 10.13
N PRO A 169 -9.67 -20.76 9.48
CA PRO A 169 -9.58 -20.58 8.04
C PRO A 169 -8.15 -20.15 7.72
N GLU A 170 -7.41 -20.95 6.94
CA GLU A 170 -6.08 -20.58 6.48
C GLU A 170 -6.15 -19.19 5.83
N ALA A 171 -5.30 -18.28 6.28
CA ALA A 171 -5.24 -16.94 5.74
C ALA A 171 -4.93 -17.06 4.24
N LYS A 172 -5.93 -16.74 3.39
CA LYS A 172 -5.78 -16.77 1.94
C LYS A 172 -4.55 -15.95 1.58
N ALA A 173 -3.59 -16.57 0.88
CA ALA A 173 -2.36 -15.92 0.48
C ALA A 173 -2.68 -14.55 -0.15
N THR A 174 -2.03 -13.50 0.36
CA THR A 174 -2.28 -12.10 -0.01
C THR A 174 -2.21 -11.98 -1.53
N LYS A 175 -3.29 -11.56 -2.19
CA LYS A 175 -3.29 -11.37 -3.64
C LYS A 175 -2.37 -10.20 -3.94
N LEU A 176 -1.21 -10.46 -4.56
CA LEU A 176 -0.34 -9.41 -5.04
C LEU A 176 -1.02 -8.78 -6.26
N GLU A 177 -1.17 -7.47 -6.23
CA GLU A 177 -1.58 -6.70 -7.41
C GLU A 177 -0.41 -6.55 -8.38
N LYS A 178 -0.72 -6.30 -9.65
CA LYS A 178 0.31 -6.11 -10.67
C LYS A 178 1.11 -4.84 -10.33
N PRO A 179 2.41 -4.95 -9.99
CA PRO A 179 3.18 -3.78 -9.63
C PRO A 179 3.40 -2.89 -10.88
N SER A 180 3.44 -1.58 -10.67
CA SER A 180 3.69 -0.63 -11.75
C SER A 180 5.14 -0.73 -12.23
N ARG A 181 5.35 -0.57 -13.54
CA ARG A 181 6.69 -0.67 -14.15
C ARG A 181 7.46 0.64 -14.18
N THR A 182 6.82 1.73 -13.77
CA THR A 182 7.35 3.08 -13.93
C THR A 182 7.97 3.54 -12.62
N VAL A 183 9.21 4.02 -12.70
CA VAL A 183 9.86 4.67 -11.55
C VAL A 183 9.21 6.04 -11.35
N THR A 184 8.91 6.38 -10.10
CA THR A 184 8.33 7.67 -9.73
C THR A 184 9.36 8.58 -9.10
N CYS A 185 9.16 9.90 -9.19
CA CYS A 185 9.98 10.88 -8.48
C CYS A 185 9.71 10.79 -6.97
N PRO A 186 10.76 10.82 -6.12
CA PRO A 186 10.60 10.71 -4.67
C PRO A 186 9.86 11.90 -4.05
N MET A 187 9.90 13.07 -4.69
CA MET A 187 9.23 14.29 -4.18
C MET A 187 7.85 14.52 -4.81
N SER A 188 7.72 14.35 -6.13
CA SER A 188 6.46 14.66 -6.84
C SER A 188 5.54 13.47 -7.05
N GLY A 189 6.03 12.23 -6.90
CA GLY A 189 5.27 11.01 -7.21
C GLY A 189 4.95 10.81 -8.70
N LYS A 190 5.38 11.72 -9.58
CA LYS A 190 5.17 11.62 -11.04
C LYS A 190 6.15 10.62 -11.68
N PRO A 191 5.83 10.04 -12.85
CA PRO A 191 6.75 9.15 -13.55
C PRO A 191 8.04 9.89 -13.93
N LEU A 192 9.19 9.26 -13.66
CA LEU A 192 10.51 9.83 -13.89
C LEU A 192 11.38 8.89 -14.73
N ARG A 193 11.93 9.41 -15.83
CA ARG A 193 12.95 8.71 -16.64
C ARG A 193 14.28 9.46 -16.58
N MET A 194 15.36 8.73 -16.87
CA MET A 194 16.71 9.31 -16.92
C MET A 194 16.83 10.40 -18.00
N SER A 195 16.10 10.27 -19.12
CA SER A 195 16.04 11.28 -20.20
C SER A 195 15.43 12.60 -19.78
N ASP A 196 14.64 12.60 -18.70
CA ASP A 196 13.86 13.75 -18.27
C ASP A 196 14.69 14.66 -17.33
N LEU A 197 15.85 14.15 -16.88
CA LEU A 197 16.79 14.88 -16.03
C LEU A 197 17.59 15.88 -16.86
N THR A 198 17.48 17.15 -16.51
CA THR A 198 18.23 18.23 -17.17
C THR A 198 19.44 18.60 -16.30
N PRO A 199 20.68 18.54 -16.81
CA PRO A 199 21.86 18.99 -16.07
C PRO A 199 21.79 20.50 -15.81
N VAL A 200 22.22 20.93 -14.63
CA VAL A 200 22.32 22.34 -14.24
C VAL A 200 23.77 22.70 -14.00
N HIS A 201 24.19 23.88 -14.46
CA HIS A 201 25.51 24.42 -14.20
C HIS A 201 25.37 25.68 -13.36
N PHE A 202 25.78 25.60 -12.09
CA PHE A 202 25.83 26.78 -11.25
C PHE A 202 27.08 27.61 -11.55
N THR A 203 26.91 28.93 -11.68
CA THR A 203 28.04 29.84 -11.81
C THR A 203 28.46 30.27 -10.40
N PRO A 204 29.69 29.95 -9.94
CA PRO A 204 30.14 30.36 -8.61
C PRO A 204 30.29 31.88 -8.54
N LEU A 205 30.00 32.45 -7.38
CA LEU A 205 30.30 33.85 -7.09
C LEU A 205 31.83 34.05 -7.07
N ASP A 206 32.32 35.15 -7.64
CA ASP A 206 33.74 35.44 -7.70
C ASP A 206 34.40 35.39 -6.31
N SER A 207 35.47 34.62 -6.20
CA SER A 207 36.20 34.40 -4.95
C SER A 207 36.89 35.66 -4.44
N SER A 208 37.11 36.66 -5.30
CA SER A 208 37.76 37.93 -4.97
C SER A 208 36.92 38.85 -4.08
N VAL A 209 35.61 38.62 -3.98
CA VAL A 209 34.69 39.52 -3.28
C VAL A 209 34.56 39.17 -1.78
N ASP A 210 34.91 37.95 -1.36
CA ASP A 210 34.71 37.49 0.01
C ASP A 210 35.91 36.71 0.60
N ARG A 211 36.28 37.03 1.85
CA ARG A 211 37.43 36.41 2.56
C ARG A 211 37.11 35.07 3.23
N VAL A 212 35.89 34.57 3.09
CA VAL A 212 35.38 33.37 3.79
C VAL A 212 35.23 32.21 2.78
N GLY A 213 35.51 30.97 3.19
CA GLY A 213 35.42 29.78 2.31
C GLY A 213 34.00 29.51 1.77
N LEU A 214 33.89 28.89 0.60
CA LEU A 214 32.63 28.73 -0.15
C LEU A 214 31.51 28.02 0.67
N ILE A 215 31.88 27.13 1.59
CA ILE A 215 30.95 26.32 2.38
C ILE A 215 30.20 27.16 3.43
N THR A 216 30.83 28.20 3.98
CA THR A 216 30.25 29.07 5.02
C THR A 216 29.60 30.34 4.44
N ARG A 217 29.64 30.53 3.12
CA ARG A 217 28.95 31.65 2.46
C ARG A 217 27.45 31.35 2.35
N SER A 218 26.63 32.34 2.72
CA SER A 218 25.18 32.33 2.49
C SER A 218 24.81 32.43 1.02
N GLU A 219 25.69 33.02 0.20
CA GLU A 219 25.49 33.25 -1.24
C GLU A 219 26.66 32.62 -2.00
N ARG A 220 26.45 31.40 -2.52
CA ARG A 220 27.49 30.60 -3.19
C ARG A 220 27.50 30.78 -4.70
N TYR A 221 26.34 31.05 -5.29
CA TYR A 221 26.13 31.01 -6.73
C TYR A 221 25.40 32.26 -7.22
N VAL A 222 25.66 32.60 -8.48
CA VAL A 222 25.03 33.72 -9.20
C VAL A 222 24.29 33.23 -10.43
N CYS A 223 23.28 34.01 -10.84
CA CYS A 223 22.59 33.79 -12.10
C CYS A 223 23.56 33.98 -13.29
N ALA A 224 23.60 33.04 -14.22
CA ALA A 224 24.47 33.13 -15.39
C ALA A 224 24.11 34.30 -16.33
N VAL A 225 22.85 34.75 -16.30
CA VAL A 225 22.33 35.82 -17.19
C VAL A 225 22.38 37.19 -16.51
N THR A 226 21.80 37.31 -15.31
CA THR A 226 21.67 38.61 -14.62
C THR A 226 22.82 38.90 -13.66
N ARG A 227 23.62 37.90 -13.29
CA ARG A 227 24.67 37.96 -12.25
C ARG A 227 24.17 38.33 -10.85
N ASP A 228 22.86 38.29 -10.60
CA ASP A 228 22.30 38.43 -9.27
C ASP A 228 22.63 37.21 -8.41
N SER A 229 22.75 37.40 -7.09
CA SER A 229 22.98 36.30 -6.16
C SER A 229 21.74 35.39 -6.02
N LEU A 230 21.99 34.08 -6.05
CA LEU A 230 20.94 33.08 -5.92
C LEU A 230 20.75 32.73 -4.43
N SER A 231 19.49 32.74 -3.99
CA SER A 231 19.08 32.41 -2.62
C SER A 231 17.76 31.65 -2.63
N ASN A 232 17.37 31.07 -1.49
CA ASN A 232 16.06 30.41 -1.34
C ASN A 232 14.85 31.34 -1.54
N ALA A 233 15.04 32.66 -1.42
CA ALA A 233 13.99 33.64 -1.64
C ALA A 233 13.85 34.01 -3.13
N THR A 234 14.88 33.77 -3.94
CA THR A 234 14.92 34.16 -5.35
C THR A 234 14.25 33.07 -6.19
N PRO A 235 13.17 33.35 -6.93
CA PRO A 235 12.58 32.38 -7.84
C PRO A 235 13.56 32.11 -8.98
N CYS A 236 13.98 30.86 -9.11
CA CYS A 236 14.96 30.43 -10.11
C CYS A 236 14.29 29.59 -11.21
N ALA A 237 14.75 29.74 -12.44
CA ALA A 237 14.34 28.92 -13.57
C ALA A 237 15.57 28.30 -14.25
N VAL A 238 15.45 27.03 -14.67
CA VAL A 238 16.49 26.34 -15.43
C VAL A 238 16.19 26.47 -16.91
N LEU A 239 17.15 26.98 -17.67
CA LEU A 239 17.07 27.05 -19.12
C LEU A 239 17.58 25.74 -19.72
N ARG A 240 16.69 25.02 -20.41
CA ARG A 240 17.06 23.81 -21.14
C ARG A 240 17.48 24.18 -22.57
N PRO A 241 18.69 23.82 -23.01
CA PRO A 241 19.05 23.96 -24.42
C PRO A 241 18.13 23.06 -25.26
N SER A 242 17.56 23.64 -26.33
CA SER A 242 16.68 22.97 -27.28
C SER A 242 17.41 21.92 -28.12
#